data_AF-A0A8H4N0J1-F1
#
_entry.id   AF-A0A8H4N0J1-F1
#
_cell.length_a   1.000
_cell.length_b   1.000
_cell.length_c   1.000
_cell.angle_alpha   90.00
_cell.angle_beta   90.00
_cell.angle_gamma   90.00
#
_symmetry.space_group_name_H-M   'P 1'
#
loop_
_entity.id
_entity.type
_entity.pdbx_description
1 polymer ?
#
loop_
_entity_poly.entity_id
_entity_poly.type
_entity_poly.pdbx_seq_one_letter_code
_entity_poly.pdbx_strand_id
1 'polypeptide(L)'
;MSTTNKPIVILKSSENWDKWYHIIKSRAQRADIFHFIDPTTETKPPQPQEPVAPSRGTGDDAYETYRLQLDEYRIRIKKHEKQRREINNIATIIEDSIAEPLQPLLRQANDSDPYSILRTLQGNMKPADHTTEAILLGQLAQLSKPPTHQNLDK
;
A
#
# COMPACT_ATOMS: atom_id res chain seq x y z
N MET A 1 12.62 28.34 3.48
CA MET A 1 11.71 27.30 2.97
C MET A 1 11.78 26.11 3.91
N SER A 2 10.76 25.90 4.74
CA SER A 2 10.75 24.78 5.68
C SER A 2 10.39 23.51 4.94
N THR A 3 11.38 22.69 4.61
CA THR A 3 11.16 21.31 4.18
C THR A 3 10.66 20.55 5.39
N THR A 4 9.33 20.43 5.53
CA THR A 4 8.72 19.53 6.51
C THR A 4 9.12 18.11 6.15
N ASN A 5 10.22 17.64 6.74
CA ASN A 5 10.74 16.30 6.59
C ASN A 5 9.77 15.36 7.32
N LYS A 6 8.72 14.93 6.61
CA LYS A 6 7.70 14.07 7.19
C LYS A 6 8.36 12.72 7.48
N PRO A 7 8.48 12.29 8.75
CA PRO A 7 9.22 11.08 9.08
C PRO A 7 8.57 9.89 8.36
N ILE A 8 9.37 9.17 7.57
CA ILE A 8 8.96 7.92 6.93
C ILE A 8 8.87 6.90 8.06
N VAL A 9 7.67 6.36 8.28
CA VAL A 9 7.48 5.25 9.22
C VAL A 9 8.09 4.02 8.55
N ILE A 10 9.08 3.41 9.21
CA ILE A 10 9.71 2.17 8.75
C ILE A 10 9.05 0.98 9.45
N LEU A 11 8.55 0.03 8.67
CA LEU A 11 8.03 -1.23 9.20
C LEU A 11 9.20 -2.09 9.67
N LYS A 12 9.35 -2.21 10.99
CA LYS A 12 10.37 -3.04 11.67
C LYS A 12 9.78 -4.21 12.44
N SER A 13 8.54 -4.06 12.88
CA SER A 13 7.85 -4.96 13.80
C SER A 13 6.35 -4.74 13.70
N SER A 14 5.59 -5.65 14.30
CA SER A 14 4.13 -5.57 14.41
C SER A 14 3.62 -4.30 15.10
N GLU A 15 4.38 -3.72 16.03
CA GLU A 15 4.03 -2.46 16.72
C GLU A 15 3.88 -1.27 15.76
N ASN A 16 4.60 -1.30 14.64
CA ASN A 16 4.56 -0.23 13.64
C ASN A 16 3.55 -0.52 12.53
N TRP A 17 2.93 -1.71 12.52
CA TRP A 17 2.04 -2.18 11.47
C TRP A 17 0.90 -1.22 11.19
N ASP A 18 0.10 -0.86 12.21
CA ASP A 18 -1.11 -0.06 12.01
C ASP A 18 -0.79 1.33 11.46
N LYS A 19 0.25 1.99 12.00
CA LYS A 19 0.69 3.30 11.54
C LYS A 19 1.24 3.24 10.11
N TRP A 20 2.07 2.24 9.83
CA TRP A 20 2.67 2.04 8.52
C TRP A 20 1.60 1.74 7.47
N TYR A 21 0.74 0.76 7.74
CA TYR A 21 -0.34 0.36 6.83
C TYR A 21 -1.34 1.49 6.60
N HIS A 22 -1.65 2.29 7.62
CA HIS A 22 -2.49 3.48 7.45
C HIS A 22 -1.91 4.48 6.45
N ILE A 23 -0.58 4.69 6.45
CA ILE A 23 0.09 5.59 5.50
C ILE A 23 -0.01 5.03 4.07
N ILE A 24 0.27 3.73 3.88
CA ILE A 24 0.16 3.07 2.57
C ILE A 24 -1.27 3.15 2.05
N LYS A 25 -2.24 2.75 2.87
CA LYS A 25 -3.67 2.82 2.55
C LYS A 25 -4.11 4.25 2.20
N SER A 26 -3.74 5.25 3.01
CA SER A 26 -4.10 6.65 2.75
C SER A 26 -3.53 7.16 1.42
N ARG A 27 -2.27 6.82 1.09
CA ARG A 27 -1.66 7.19 -0.19
C ARG A 27 -2.36 6.53 -1.37
N ALA A 28 -2.63 5.23 -1.29
CA ALA A 28 -3.33 4.49 -2.34
C ALA A 28 -4.78 4.97 -2.53
N GLN A 29 -5.47 5.35 -1.45
CA GLN A 29 -6.82 5.93 -1.52
C GLN A 29 -6.80 7.31 -2.18
N ARG A 30 -5.84 8.18 -1.84
CA ARG A 30 -5.68 9.49 -2.50
C ARG A 30 -5.36 9.38 -3.99
N ALA A 31 -4.67 8.31 -4.38
CA ALA A 31 -4.37 8.00 -5.77
C ALA A 31 -5.51 7.27 -6.50
N ASP A 32 -6.60 6.91 -5.81
CA ASP A 32 -7.71 6.10 -6.33
C ASP A 32 -7.27 4.75 -6.93
N ILE A 33 -6.33 4.07 -6.25
CA ILE A 33 -5.79 2.77 -6.66
C ILE A 33 -5.86 1.71 -5.57
N PHE A 34 -6.36 2.04 -4.37
CA PHE A 34 -6.40 1.10 -3.24
C PHE A 34 -7.14 -0.20 -3.57
N HIS A 35 -8.21 -0.14 -4.37
CA HIS A 35 -8.97 -1.31 -4.80
C HIS A 35 -8.15 -2.31 -5.64
N PHE A 36 -7.03 -1.90 -6.23
CA PHE A 36 -6.12 -2.79 -6.96
C PHE A 36 -5.12 -3.52 -6.06
N ILE A 37 -4.94 -3.05 -4.83
CA ILE A 37 -3.87 -3.49 -3.94
C ILE A 37 -4.38 -3.91 -2.55
N ASP A 38 -5.70 -3.93 -2.35
CA ASP A 38 -6.33 -4.18 -1.06
C ASP A 38 -5.97 -5.59 -0.55
N PRO A 39 -5.14 -5.73 0.50
CA PRO A 39 -4.73 -7.03 0.99
C PRO A 39 -5.82 -7.74 1.79
N THR A 40 -6.98 -7.12 2.02
CA THR A 40 -8.08 -7.74 2.77
C THR A 40 -8.98 -8.63 1.90
N THR A 41 -8.91 -8.51 0.57
CA THR A 41 -9.69 -9.35 -0.34
C THR A 41 -9.12 -10.77 -0.39
N GLU A 42 -9.95 -11.81 -0.36
CA GLU A 42 -9.47 -13.20 -0.36
C GLU A 42 -8.60 -13.53 -1.59
N THR A 43 -8.95 -12.93 -2.73
CA THR A 43 -8.29 -13.10 -4.01
C THR A 43 -7.60 -11.82 -4.46
N LYS A 44 -6.57 -11.97 -5.29
CA LYS A 44 -5.84 -10.85 -5.90
C LYS A 44 -6.79 -9.99 -6.73
N PRO A 45 -6.91 -8.67 -6.46
CA PRO A 45 -7.81 -7.81 -7.20
C PRO A 45 -7.45 -7.71 -8.69
N PRO A 46 -8.45 -7.51 -9.57
CA PRO A 46 -8.23 -7.33 -10.99
C PRO A 46 -7.41 -6.07 -11.23
N GLN A 47 -6.27 -6.19 -11.93
CA GLN A 47 -5.39 -5.06 -12.22
C GLN A 47 -6.00 -4.13 -13.30
N PRO A 48 -5.53 -2.87 -13.42
CA PRO A 48 -5.95 -1.98 -14.49
C PRO A 48 -5.76 -2.66 -15.85
N GLN A 49 -6.82 -2.71 -16.65
CA GLN A 49 -6.75 -3.26 -17.99
C GLN A 49 -6.32 -2.20 -18.98
N GLU A 50 -5.37 -2.56 -19.84
CA GLU A 50 -4.99 -1.71 -20.96
C GLU A 50 -6.16 -1.61 -21.94
N PRO A 51 -6.63 -0.39 -22.27
CA PRO A 51 -7.71 -0.23 -23.22
C PRO A 51 -7.25 -0.64 -24.62
N VAL A 52 -8.17 -1.21 -25.39
CA VAL A 52 -7.91 -1.61 -26.78
C VAL A 52 -8.12 -0.41 -27.71
N ALA A 53 -7.17 -0.19 -28.61
CA ALA A 53 -7.30 0.84 -29.63
C ALA A 53 -8.48 0.51 -30.58
N PRO A 54 -9.35 1.47 -30.90
CA PRO A 54 -10.45 1.23 -31.81
C PRO A 54 -9.93 0.98 -33.22
N SER A 55 -10.63 0.14 -33.97
CA SER A 55 -10.40 -0.08 -35.39
C SER A 55 -11.32 0.83 -36.22
N ARG A 56 -10.87 1.22 -37.42
CA ARG A 56 -11.74 1.93 -38.36
C ARG A 56 -12.75 0.94 -38.94
N GLY A 57 -14.03 1.27 -38.81
CA GLY A 57 -15.09 0.55 -39.51
C GLY A 57 -15.18 0.92 -41.00
N THR A 58 -16.11 0.27 -41.68
CA THR A 58 -16.49 0.54 -43.08
C THR A 58 -17.95 0.97 -43.11
N GLY A 59 -18.25 2.17 -43.62
CA GLY A 59 -19.61 2.71 -43.69
C GLY A 59 -19.60 4.25 -43.71
N ASP A 60 -20.74 4.86 -44.03
CA ASP A 60 -20.87 6.30 -44.23
C ASP A 60 -20.51 7.10 -42.96
N ASP A 61 -20.87 6.57 -41.78
CA ASP A 61 -20.58 7.19 -40.47
C ASP A 61 -19.29 6.67 -39.80
N ALA A 62 -18.51 5.84 -40.51
CA ALA A 62 -17.37 5.15 -39.92
C ALA A 62 -16.26 6.10 -39.44
N TYR A 63 -16.09 7.25 -40.12
CA TYR A 63 -15.07 8.22 -39.76
C TYR A 63 -15.42 8.98 -38.46
N GLU A 64 -16.67 9.45 -38.33
CA GLU A 64 -17.10 10.18 -37.14
C GLU A 64 -17.14 9.27 -35.91
N THR A 65 -17.67 8.05 -36.07
CA THR A 65 -17.69 7.03 -35.02
C THR A 65 -16.28 6.69 -34.55
N TYR A 66 -15.35 6.47 -35.49
CA TYR A 66 -13.95 6.20 -35.17
C TYR A 66 -13.28 7.35 -34.43
N ARG A 67 -13.57 8.61 -34.80
CA ARG A 67 -13.00 9.78 -34.13
C ARG A 67 -13.43 9.85 -32.66
N LEU A 68 -14.72 9.64 -32.38
CA LEU A 68 -15.24 9.63 -31.00
C LEU A 68 -14.61 8.49 -30.18
N GLN A 69 -14.54 7.28 -30.74
CA GLN A 69 -13.93 6.13 -30.08
C GLN A 69 -12.43 6.35 -29.81
N LEU A 70 -11.71 7.01 -30.71
CA LEU A 70 -10.30 7.36 -30.51
C LEU A 70 -10.12 8.33 -29.34
N ASP A 71 -11.00 9.33 -29.21
CA ASP A 71 -10.92 10.29 -28.11
C ASP A 71 -11.23 9.63 -26.76
N GLU A 72 -12.24 8.75 -26.70
CA GLU A 72 -12.48 7.91 -25.52
C GLU A 72 -11.30 6.99 -25.19
N TYR A 73 -10.70 6.38 -26.21
CA TYR A 73 -9.50 5.55 -26.04
C TYR A 73 -8.34 6.36 -25.47
N ARG A 74 -8.08 7.57 -25.99
CA ARG A 74 -7.03 8.48 -25.50
C ARG A 74 -7.23 8.87 -24.02
N ILE A 75 -8.47 9.06 -23.59
CA ILE A 75 -8.78 9.32 -22.17
C ILE A 75 -8.51 8.07 -21.33
N ARG A 76 -8.98 6.90 -21.79
CA ARG A 76 -8.81 5.63 -21.08
C ARG A 76 -7.36 5.21 -20.95
N ILE A 77 -6.54 5.34 -22.01
CA ILE A 77 -5.13 4.93 -21.97
C ILE A 77 -4.33 5.81 -21.01
N LYS A 78 -4.57 7.13 -20.99
CA LYS A 78 -3.96 8.04 -20.02
C LYS A 78 -4.35 7.70 -18.58
N LYS A 79 -5.62 7.33 -18.35
CA LYS A 79 -6.08 6.88 -17.02
C LYS A 79 -5.38 5.60 -16.61
N HIS A 80 -5.29 4.62 -17.51
CA HIS A 80 -4.59 3.36 -17.29
C HIS A 80 -3.10 3.58 -16.94
N GLU A 81 -2.39 4.38 -17.73
CA GLU A 81 -0.98 4.73 -17.49
C GLU A 81 -0.78 5.40 -16.12
N LYS A 82 -1.68 6.34 -15.77
CA LYS A 82 -1.67 6.97 -14.44
C LYS A 82 -1.84 5.92 -13.35
N GLN A 83 -2.83 5.04 -13.44
CA GLN A 83 -3.08 4.00 -12.44
C GLN A 83 -1.86 3.07 -12.28
N ARG A 84 -1.27 2.60 -13.39
CA ARG A 84 -0.06 1.76 -13.39
C ARG A 84 1.11 2.46 -12.71
N ARG A 85 1.32 3.74 -13.00
CA ARG A 85 2.38 4.54 -12.35
C ARG A 85 2.16 4.65 -10.85
N GLU A 86 0.94 4.95 -10.39
CA GLU A 86 0.67 5.07 -8.95
C GLU A 86 0.78 3.72 -8.21
N ILE A 87 0.39 2.61 -8.85
CA ILE A 87 0.60 1.26 -8.31
C ILE A 87 2.10 0.99 -8.11
N ASN A 88 2.93 1.27 -9.12
CA ASN A 88 4.38 1.10 -9.02
C ASN A 88 4.99 2.02 -7.96
N ASN A 89 4.52 3.26 -7.85
CA ASN A 89 4.96 4.19 -6.82
C ASN A 89 4.66 3.65 -5.41
N ILE A 90 3.48 3.05 -5.20
CA ILE A 90 3.18 2.38 -3.93
C ILE A 90 4.09 1.17 -3.70
N ALA A 91 4.40 0.37 -4.73
CA ALA A 91 5.35 -0.74 -4.61
C ALA A 91 6.71 -0.25 -4.08
N THR A 92 7.28 0.78 -4.71
CA THR A 92 8.55 1.39 -4.29
C THR A 92 8.48 1.93 -2.86
N ILE A 93 7.38 2.64 -2.51
CA ILE A 93 7.19 3.14 -1.15
C ILE A 93 7.17 2.00 -0.13
N ILE A 94 6.50 0.89 -0.44
CA ILE A 94 6.44 -0.27 0.44
C ILE A 94 7.85 -0.83 0.63
N GLU A 95 8.60 -1.07 -0.45
CA GLU A 95 9.97 -1.58 -0.42
C GLU A 95 10.91 -0.67 0.39
N ASP A 96 10.89 0.64 0.13
CA ASP A 96 11.74 1.64 0.79
C ASP A 96 11.40 1.86 2.27
N SER A 97 10.17 1.51 2.68
CA SER A 97 9.69 1.70 4.04
C SER A 97 9.68 0.43 4.88
N ILE A 98 10.34 -0.63 4.41
CA ILE A 98 10.50 -1.89 5.12
C ILE A 98 11.94 -2.02 5.63
N ALA A 99 12.09 -2.47 6.87
CA ALA A 99 13.40 -2.71 7.45
C ALA A 99 14.09 -3.92 6.81
N GLU A 100 15.42 -3.85 6.73
CA GLU A 100 16.27 -4.90 6.18
C GLU A 100 15.94 -6.34 6.65
N PRO A 101 15.63 -6.59 7.95
CA PRO A 101 15.30 -7.94 8.42
C PRO A 101 14.03 -8.55 7.80
N LEU A 102 13.13 -7.72 7.27
CA LEU A 102 11.88 -8.16 6.65
C LEU A 102 12.00 -8.33 5.13
N GLN A 103 13.08 -7.86 4.51
CA GLN A 103 13.29 -8.02 3.06
C GLN A 103 13.29 -9.48 2.58
N PRO A 104 13.79 -10.48 3.34
CA PRO A 104 13.67 -11.88 2.94
C PRO A 104 12.20 -12.34 2.75
N LEU A 105 11.25 -11.77 3.49
CA LEU A 105 9.82 -12.07 3.33
C LEU A 105 9.28 -11.53 2.00
N LEU A 106 9.82 -10.42 1.50
CA LEU A 106 9.45 -9.87 0.20
C LEU A 106 9.86 -10.80 -0.95
N ARG A 107 11.02 -11.46 -0.82
CA ARG A 107 11.49 -12.45 -1.81
C ARG A 107 10.65 -13.73 -1.84
N GLN A 108 9.92 -14.00 -0.76
CA GLN A 108 9.00 -15.14 -0.68
C GLN A 108 7.62 -14.82 -1.27
N ALA A 109 7.29 -13.53 -1.48
CA ALA A 109 6.09 -13.18 -2.22
C ALA A 109 6.26 -13.64 -3.66
N ASN A 110 5.30 -14.45 -4.15
CA ASN A 110 5.34 -15.03 -5.50
C ASN A 110 5.43 -13.97 -6.60
N ASP A 111 4.93 -12.76 -6.33
CA ASP A 111 4.92 -11.63 -7.25
C ASP A 111 5.42 -10.37 -6.54
N SER A 112 6.16 -9.52 -7.27
CA SER A 112 6.59 -8.18 -6.82
C SER A 112 5.45 -7.15 -6.80
N ASP A 113 4.20 -7.61 -6.82
CA ASP A 113 3.04 -6.73 -6.83
C ASP A 113 2.68 -6.26 -5.41
N PRO A 114 2.18 -5.01 -5.26
CA PRO A 114 1.85 -4.48 -3.93
C PRO A 114 0.84 -5.30 -3.14
N TYR A 115 -0.14 -5.94 -3.79
CA TYR A 115 -1.11 -6.79 -3.10
C TYR A 115 -0.42 -8.00 -2.48
N SER A 116 0.41 -8.72 -3.24
CA SER A 116 1.12 -9.91 -2.75
C SER A 116 2.06 -9.57 -1.60
N ILE A 117 2.79 -8.45 -1.72
CA ILE A 117 3.66 -7.96 -0.65
C ILE A 117 2.85 -7.64 0.61
N LEU A 118 1.78 -6.85 0.47
CA LEU A 118 0.94 -6.46 1.61
C LEU A 118 0.28 -7.66 2.28
N ARG A 119 -0.15 -8.67 1.50
CA ARG A 119 -0.73 -9.92 1.99
C ARG A 119 0.28 -10.72 2.81
N THR A 120 1.50 -10.89 2.30
CA THR A 120 2.59 -11.59 3.01
C THR A 120 2.94 -10.87 4.31
N LEU A 121 3.08 -9.54 4.28
CA LEU A 121 3.39 -8.76 5.47
C LEU A 121 2.23 -8.79 6.47
N GLN A 122 0.98 -8.73 6.01
CA GLN A 122 -0.19 -8.81 6.88
C GLN A 122 -0.24 -10.15 7.63
N GLY A 123 0.06 -11.26 6.97
CA GLY A 123 0.09 -12.58 7.61
C GLY A 123 1.17 -12.73 8.68
N ASN A 124 2.28 -11.99 8.57
CA ASN A 124 3.41 -12.10 9.49
C ASN A 124 3.42 -11.01 10.58
N MET A 125 2.95 -9.80 10.27
CA MET A 125 3.15 -8.60 11.08
C MET A 125 1.86 -8.04 11.69
N LYS A 126 0.68 -8.37 11.15
CA LYS A 126 -0.57 -7.98 11.80
C LYS A 126 -0.64 -8.75 13.13
N PRO A 127 -0.63 -8.06 14.30
CA PRO A 127 -0.80 -8.77 15.56
C PRO A 127 -2.11 -9.54 15.50
N ALA A 128 -2.08 -10.82 15.85
CA ALA A 128 -3.33 -11.53 16.15
C ALA A 128 -4.01 -10.81 17.32
N ASP A 129 -5.33 -10.75 17.36
CA ASP A 129 -6.06 -9.95 18.36
C ASP A 129 -5.60 -10.24 19.81
N HIS A 130 -5.18 -11.47 20.09
CA HIS A 130 -4.63 -11.91 21.38
C HIS A 130 -3.26 -11.31 21.73
N THR A 131 -2.43 -11.00 20.72
CA THR A 131 -1.11 -10.40 20.90
C THR A 131 -1.22 -8.90 21.20
N THR A 132 -2.19 -8.22 20.58
CA THR A 132 -2.49 -6.82 20.87
C THR A 132 -2.92 -6.63 22.32
N GLU A 133 -3.77 -7.52 22.82
CA GLU A 133 -4.22 -7.51 24.22
C GLU A 133 -3.05 -7.74 25.18
N ALA A 134 -2.16 -8.71 24.90
CA ALA A 134 -0.96 -8.95 25.70
C ALA A 134 0.03 -7.78 25.70
N ILE A 135 0.23 -7.11 24.56
CA ILE A 135 1.09 -5.92 24.45
C ILE A 135 0.49 -4.75 25.21
N LEU A 136 -0.81 -4.50 25.06
CA LEU A 136 -1.53 -3.45 25.78
C LEU A 136 -1.51 -3.68 27.29
N LEU A 137 -1.71 -4.93 27.72
CA LEU A 137 -1.60 -5.33 29.13
C LEU A 137 -0.17 -5.17 29.66
N GLY A 138 0.84 -5.51 28.85
CA GLY A 138 2.25 -5.30 29.20
C GLY A 138 2.62 -3.81 29.34
N GLN A 139 2.12 -2.96 28.43
CA GLN A 139 2.31 -1.51 28.50
C GLN A 139 1.56 -0.89 29.68
N LEU A 140 0.34 -1.34 29.97
CA LEU A 140 -0.39 -0.95 31.17
C LEU A 140 0.37 -1.35 32.43
N ALA A 141 0.94 -2.55 32.48
CA ALA A 141 1.75 -3.04 33.60
C ALA A 141 3.05 -2.24 33.78
N GLN A 142 3.65 -1.73 32.70
CA GLN A 142 4.81 -0.85 32.77
C GLN A 142 4.46 0.56 33.25
N LEU A 143 3.30 1.09 32.84
CA LEU A 143 2.82 2.41 33.25
C LEU A 143 2.23 2.44 34.67
N SER A 144 1.80 1.28 35.19
CA SER A 144 1.33 1.13 36.57
C SER A 144 2.44 0.76 37.55
N LYS A 145 3.67 0.54 37.08
CA LYS A 145 4.84 0.47 37.97
C LYS A 145 5.13 1.88 38.51
N PRO A 146 5.14 2.08 39.84
CA PRO A 146 5.52 3.36 40.42
C PRO A 146 6.97 3.69 40.03
N PRO A 147 7.32 4.97 39.87
CA PRO A 147 8.68 5.37 39.54
C PRO A 147 9.62 4.85 40.62
N THR A 148 10.52 3.95 40.24
CA THR A 148 11.60 3.47 41.12
C THR A 148 12.49 4.67 41.43
N HIS A 149 12.37 5.20 42.65
CA HIS A 149 13.33 6.14 43.21
C HIS A 149 14.70 5.44 43.26
N GLN A 150 15.53 5.65 42.24
CA GLN A 150 16.95 5.39 42.33
C GLN A 150 17.56 6.47 43.23
N ASN A 151 17.94 6.04 44.43
CA ASN A 151 18.99 6.56 45.31
C ASN A 151 19.35 8.04 45.15
N LEU A 152 18.86 8.86 46.07
CA LEU A 152 19.59 10.06 46.50
C LEU A 152 20.39 9.68 47.75
N ASP A 153 21.60 9.17 47.53
CA ASP A 153 22.65 9.10 48.55
C ASP A 153 23.19 10.52 48.81
N LYS A 154 22.95 11.05 50.01
CA LYS A 154 23.97 11.54 50.97
C LYS A 154 23.35 12.20 52.19
#